data_AF-A0A913YSR2-F1
#
_entry.id   AF-A0A913YSR2-F1
#
_cell.length_a   1.000
_cell.length_b   1.000
_cell.length_c   1.000
_cell.angle_alpha   90.00
_cell.angle_beta   90.00
_cell.angle_gamma   90.00
#
_symmetry.space_group_name_H-M   'P 1'
#
loop_
_entity.id
_entity.type
_entity.pdbx_description
1 polymer ?
#
loop_
_entity_poly.entity_id
_entity_poly.type
_entity_poly.pdbx_seq_one_letter_code
_entity_poly.pdbx_strand_id
1 'polypeptide(L)'
;VAVAASNLGRTLTDLGRFDEAEVVLRQALEIRREVYGSMHPRVAVVISRLATVERLRGRPEQALPLYQQAHDIRRRVFDPGHPEIGNSLRQLAGCLIDLGRLDQAAEVLEEAIDILDAAGRGPDAEKARSMLRGLDRSRLLG
;
A
#
# COMPACT_ATOMS: atom_id res chain seq x y z
N VAL A 1 21.62 -7.84 3.16
CA VAL A 1 21.59 -6.71 2.19
C VAL A 1 20.16 -6.24 1.87
N ALA A 2 19.28 -7.06 1.28
CA ALA A 2 17.93 -6.61 0.85
C ALA A 2 16.99 -6.07 1.96
N VAL A 3 17.07 -6.61 3.19
CA VAL A 3 16.27 -6.12 4.34
C VAL A 3 16.75 -4.73 4.75
N ALA A 4 18.06 -4.54 4.90
CA ALA A 4 18.68 -3.26 5.23
C ALA A 4 18.36 -2.20 4.16
N ALA A 5 18.42 -2.56 2.88
CA ALA A 5 18.05 -1.66 1.78
C ALA A 5 16.57 -1.22 1.85
N SER A 6 15.63 -2.12 2.16
CA SER A 6 14.22 -1.70 2.31
C SER A 6 13.94 -0.83 3.52
N ASN A 7 14.67 -1.05 4.62
CA ASN A 7 14.56 -0.20 5.79
C ASN A 7 15.15 1.18 5.52
N LEU A 8 16.30 1.24 4.85
CA LEU A 8 16.90 2.49 4.41
C LEU A 8 15.98 3.25 3.43
N GLY A 9 15.40 2.55 2.45
CA GLY A 9 14.42 3.14 1.53
C GLY A 9 13.23 3.75 2.26
N ARG A 10 12.74 3.11 3.34
CA ARG A 10 11.71 3.70 4.21
C ARG A 10 12.20 4.99 4.86
N THR A 11 13.34 4.95 5.53
CA THR A 11 13.90 6.11 6.22
C THR A 11 14.12 7.28 5.26
N LEU A 12 14.64 7.02 4.05
CA LEU A 12 14.82 8.04 3.02
C LEU A 12 13.48 8.63 2.57
N THR A 13 12.44 7.80 2.45
CA THR A 13 11.07 8.26 2.15
C THR A 13 10.54 9.17 3.24
N ASP A 14 10.70 8.78 4.51
CA ASP A 14 10.25 9.56 5.68
C ASP A 14 11.00 10.90 5.79
N LEU A 15 12.24 10.97 5.28
CA LEU A 15 13.05 12.19 5.20
C LEU A 15 12.76 13.03 3.93
N GLY A 16 11.83 12.62 3.07
CA GLY A 16 11.52 13.31 1.81
C GLY A 16 12.59 13.14 0.70
N ARG A 17 13.58 12.27 0.90
CA ARG A 17 14.66 11.98 -0.05
C ARG A 17 14.22 10.92 -1.06
N PHE A 18 13.22 11.28 -1.86
CA PHE A 18 12.49 10.32 -2.70
C PHE A 18 13.35 9.67 -3.80
N ASP A 19 14.25 10.42 -4.45
CA ASP A 19 15.12 9.88 -5.50
C ASP A 19 16.05 8.79 -4.98
N GLU A 20 16.64 9.02 -3.80
CA GLU A 20 17.50 8.04 -3.15
C GLU A 20 16.70 6.84 -2.64
N ALA A 21 15.50 7.09 -2.09
CA ALA A 21 14.59 6.01 -1.68
C ALA A 21 14.27 5.09 -2.86
N GLU A 22 13.95 5.65 -4.03
CA GLU A 22 13.62 4.89 -5.23
C GLU A 22 14.80 4.02 -5.69
N VAL A 23 16.00 4.57 -5.77
CA VAL A 23 17.21 3.83 -6.18
C VAL A 23 17.42 2.62 -5.26
N VAL A 24 17.41 2.84 -3.94
CA VAL A 24 17.64 1.78 -2.96
C VAL A 24 16.51 0.74 -2.98
N LEU A 25 15.26 1.17 -3.15
CA LEU A 25 14.11 0.26 -3.22
C LEU A 25 14.10 -0.57 -4.51
N ARG A 26 14.49 -0.02 -5.67
CA ARG A 26 14.63 -0.79 -6.92
C ARG A 26 15.70 -1.87 -6.81
N GLN A 27 16.87 -1.54 -6.28
CA GLN A 27 17.90 -2.53 -6.00
C GLN A 27 17.40 -3.63 -5.03
N ALA A 28 16.66 -3.23 -3.99
CA ALA A 28 16.08 -4.16 -3.04
C ALA A 28 14.97 -5.04 -3.64
N LEU A 29 14.30 -4.57 -4.70
CA LEU A 29 13.29 -5.31 -5.45
C LEU A 29 13.92 -6.38 -6.33
N GLU A 30 14.98 -6.03 -7.07
CA GLU A 30 15.74 -6.96 -7.92
C GLU A 30 16.28 -8.13 -7.11
N ILE A 31 17.02 -7.85 -6.02
CA ILE A 31 17.58 -8.89 -5.15
C ILE A 31 16.47 -9.79 -4.59
N ARG A 32 15.30 -9.24 -4.22
CA ARG A 32 14.21 -10.06 -3.69
C ARG A 32 13.53 -10.92 -4.75
N ARG A 33 13.42 -10.44 -5.98
CA ARG A 33 12.89 -11.24 -7.08
C ARG A 33 13.81 -12.42 -7.40
N GLU A 34 15.11 -12.20 -7.39
CA GLU A 34 16.11 -13.27 -7.60
C GLU A 34 16.08 -14.31 -6.47
N VAL A 35 16.03 -13.86 -5.21
CA VAL A 35 16.12 -14.78 -4.06
C VAL A 35 14.81 -15.52 -3.78
N TYR A 36 13.66 -14.87 -3.94
CA TYR A 36 12.37 -15.43 -3.50
C TYR A 36 11.38 -15.69 -4.63
N GLY A 37 11.66 -15.23 -5.85
CA GLY A 37 10.69 -15.21 -6.95
C GLY A 37 9.75 -14.00 -6.90
N SER A 38 9.15 -13.69 -8.06
CA SER A 38 8.32 -12.49 -8.27
C SER A 38 7.03 -12.46 -7.46
N MET A 39 6.51 -13.63 -7.07
CA MET A 39 5.24 -13.79 -6.36
C MET A 39 5.40 -13.85 -4.84
N HIS A 40 6.58 -13.54 -4.28
CA HIS A 40 6.79 -13.65 -2.85
C HIS A 40 6.27 -12.42 -2.06
N PRO A 41 5.71 -12.57 -0.84
CA PRO A 41 5.23 -11.44 -0.04
C PRO A 41 6.29 -10.37 0.24
N ARG A 42 7.56 -10.77 0.36
CA ARG A 42 8.68 -9.81 0.51
C ARG A 42 8.87 -8.93 -0.71
N VAL A 43 8.54 -9.40 -1.92
CA VAL A 43 8.54 -8.59 -3.15
C VAL A 43 7.39 -7.58 -3.10
N ALA A 44 6.19 -8.01 -2.71
CA ALA A 44 5.04 -7.12 -2.53
C ALA A 44 5.32 -5.96 -1.56
N VAL A 45 6.04 -6.21 -0.47
CA VAL A 45 6.44 -5.16 0.48
C VAL A 45 7.25 -4.07 -0.22
N VAL A 46 8.25 -4.43 -1.03
CA VAL A 46 9.10 -3.42 -1.71
C VAL A 46 8.31 -2.67 -2.78
N ILE A 47 7.47 -3.36 -3.54
CA ILE A 47 6.60 -2.72 -4.54
C ILE A 47 5.68 -1.69 -3.88
N SER A 48 5.04 -2.04 -2.75
CA SER A 48 4.20 -1.09 -2.02
C SER A 48 4.96 0.12 -1.48
N ARG A 49 6.26 -0.02 -1.17
CA ARG A 49 7.11 1.11 -0.77
C ARG A 49 7.43 2.03 -1.95
N LEU A 50 7.73 1.47 -3.12
CA LEU A 50 7.91 2.26 -4.36
C LEU A 50 6.62 3.02 -4.69
N ALA A 51 5.46 2.38 -4.54
CA ALA A 51 4.17 3.04 -4.71
C ALA A 51 4.00 4.23 -3.74
N THR A 52 4.37 4.05 -2.47
CA THR A 52 4.34 5.15 -1.49
C THR A 52 5.27 6.30 -1.87
N VAL A 53 6.46 6.01 -2.41
CA VAL A 53 7.38 7.06 -2.89
C VAL A 53 6.74 7.89 -4.01
N GLU A 54 6.16 7.24 -5.03
CA GLU A 54 5.46 7.97 -6.10
C GLU A 54 4.28 8.76 -5.57
N ARG A 55 3.46 8.17 -4.70
CA ARG A 55 2.32 8.86 -4.10
C ARG A 55 2.74 10.12 -3.33
N LEU A 56 3.81 10.05 -2.53
CA LEU A 56 4.33 11.20 -1.79
C LEU A 56 5.01 12.26 -2.67
N ARG A 57 5.44 11.90 -3.90
CA ARG A 57 5.86 12.87 -4.92
C ARG A 57 4.71 13.59 -5.63
N GLY A 58 3.46 13.32 -5.23
CA GLY A 58 2.28 13.84 -5.92
C GLY A 58 2.01 13.15 -7.27
N ARG A 59 2.39 11.87 -7.37
CA ARG A 59 2.28 11.04 -8.58
C ARG A 59 1.38 9.82 -8.35
N PRO A 60 0.11 10.02 -7.97
CA PRO A 60 -0.78 8.91 -7.63
C PRO A 60 -1.11 8.02 -8.83
N GLU A 61 -1.06 8.53 -10.06
CA GLU A 61 -1.25 7.75 -11.29
C GLU A 61 -0.14 6.69 -11.47
N GLN A 62 1.09 7.02 -11.08
CA GLN A 62 2.22 6.08 -11.11
C GLN A 62 2.19 5.12 -9.90
N ALA A 63 1.67 5.56 -8.75
CA ALA A 63 1.57 4.75 -7.55
C ALA A 63 0.50 3.64 -7.64
N LEU A 64 -0.65 3.94 -8.25
CA LEU A 64 -1.79 3.02 -8.32
C LEU A 64 -1.44 1.62 -8.88
N PRO A 65 -0.80 1.49 -10.07
CA PRO A 65 -0.47 0.17 -10.61
C PRO A 65 0.52 -0.61 -9.73
N LEU A 66 1.41 0.09 -9.01
CA LEU A 66 2.34 -0.55 -8.08
C LEU A 66 1.61 -1.08 -6.84
N TYR A 67 0.69 -0.31 -6.26
CA TYR A 67 -0.15 -0.81 -5.16
C TYR A 67 -1.02 -1.99 -5.59
N GLN A 68 -1.57 -1.97 -6.81
CA GLN A 68 -2.36 -3.08 -7.36
C GLN A 68 -1.49 -4.34 -7.51
N GLN A 69 -0.30 -4.21 -8.07
CA GLN A 69 0.63 -5.33 -8.19
C GLN A 69 0.99 -5.93 -6.81
N ALA A 70 1.26 -5.09 -5.81
CA ALA A 70 1.56 -5.56 -4.46
C ALA A 70 0.35 -6.25 -3.81
N HIS A 71 -0.87 -5.75 -4.05
CA HIS A 71 -2.11 -6.35 -3.58
C HIS A 71 -2.38 -7.71 -4.23
N ASP A 72 -2.20 -7.83 -5.54
CA ASP A 72 -2.38 -9.09 -6.29
C ASP A 72 -1.43 -10.19 -5.80
N ILE A 73 -0.19 -9.83 -5.49
CA ILE A 73 0.76 -10.79 -4.89
C ILE A 73 0.25 -11.26 -3.53
N ARG A 74 -0.17 -10.34 -2.66
CA ARG A 74 -0.69 -10.68 -1.32
C ARG A 74 -1.94 -11.57 -1.41
N ARG A 75 -2.89 -11.26 -2.30
CA ARG A 75 -4.10 -12.05 -2.52
C ARG A 75 -3.84 -13.47 -3.02
N ARG A 76 -2.77 -13.68 -3.79
CA ARG A 76 -2.41 -15.01 -4.30
C ARG A 76 -1.65 -15.86 -3.30
N VAL A 77 -0.94 -15.24 -2.36
CA VAL A 77 -0.07 -15.95 -1.40
C VAL A 77 -0.75 -16.18 -0.06
N PHE A 78 -1.59 -15.25 0.37
CA PHE A 78 -2.26 -15.33 1.67
C PHE A 78 -3.70 -15.81 1.55
N ASP A 79 -4.17 -16.48 2.59
CA ASP A 79 -5.59 -16.79 2.72
C ASP A 79 -6.44 -15.50 2.71
N PRO A 80 -7.69 -15.55 2.23
CA PRO A 80 -8.51 -14.34 2.02
C PRO A 80 -8.70 -13.44 3.27
N GLY A 81 -8.68 -14.01 4.47
CA GLY A 81 -8.80 -13.27 5.74
C GLY A 81 -7.49 -12.70 6.28
N HIS A 82 -6.38 -12.81 5.55
CA HIS A 82 -5.08 -12.40 6.07
C HIS A 82 -4.94 -10.87 6.14
N PRO A 83 -4.46 -10.30 7.26
CA PRO A 83 -4.46 -8.86 7.49
C PRO A 83 -3.60 -8.05 6.52
N GLU A 84 -2.60 -8.67 5.86
CA GLU A 84 -1.83 -8.02 4.80
C GLU A 84 -2.70 -7.65 3.59
N ILE A 85 -3.76 -8.41 3.30
CA ILE A 85 -4.71 -8.08 2.22
C ILE A 85 -5.44 -6.78 2.57
N GLY A 86 -6.03 -6.69 3.77
CA GLY A 86 -6.69 -5.47 4.24
C GLY A 86 -5.76 -4.25 4.31
N ASN A 87 -4.52 -4.43 4.77
CA ASN A 87 -3.53 -3.35 4.78
C ASN A 87 -3.12 -2.88 3.37
N SER A 88 -3.15 -3.75 2.38
CA SER A 88 -2.89 -3.37 0.98
C SER A 88 -4.08 -2.67 0.33
N LEU A 89 -5.31 -3.07 0.65
CA LEU A 89 -6.54 -2.37 0.23
C LEU A 89 -6.58 -0.95 0.80
N ARG A 90 -6.23 -0.76 2.08
CA ARG A 90 -6.14 0.59 2.69
C ARG A 90 -5.12 1.49 1.97
N GLN A 91 -4.01 0.93 1.46
CA GLN A 91 -3.03 1.69 0.68
C GLN A 91 -3.56 2.05 -0.71
N LEU A 92 -4.27 1.12 -1.37
CA LEU A 92 -4.98 1.38 -2.62
C LEU A 92 -6.01 2.49 -2.46
N ALA A 93 -6.83 2.43 -1.42
CA ALA A 93 -7.82 3.46 -1.11
C ALA A 93 -7.18 4.84 -0.94
N GLY A 94 -6.06 4.93 -0.22
CA GLY A 94 -5.31 6.18 -0.10
C GLY A 94 -4.89 6.75 -1.47
N CYS A 95 -4.46 5.90 -2.39
CA CYS A 95 -4.12 6.32 -3.75
C CYS A 95 -5.34 6.72 -4.58
N LEU A 96 -6.48 6.02 -4.42
CA LEU A 96 -7.73 6.35 -5.11
C LEU A 96 -8.31 7.70 -4.64
N ILE A 97 -8.16 8.03 -3.35
CA ILE A 97 -8.53 9.33 -2.80
C ILE A 97 -7.71 10.45 -3.44
N ASP A 98 -6.40 10.27 -3.54
CA ASP A 98 -5.51 11.26 -4.18
C ASP A 98 -5.86 11.47 -5.67
N LEU A 99 -6.46 10.47 -6.32
CA LEU A 99 -6.99 10.54 -7.70
C LEU A 99 -8.43 11.07 -7.79
N GLY A 100 -9.08 11.42 -6.67
CA GLY A 100 -10.47 11.85 -6.63
C GLY A 100 -11.49 10.73 -6.90
N ARG A 101 -11.08 9.46 -6.92
CA ARG A 101 -11.95 8.29 -7.16
C ARG A 101 -12.61 7.83 -5.86
N LEU A 102 -13.42 8.72 -5.26
CA LEU A 102 -13.93 8.56 -3.89
C LEU A 102 -14.86 7.34 -3.73
N ASP A 103 -15.66 7.02 -4.74
CA ASP A 103 -16.57 5.86 -4.69
C ASP A 103 -15.81 4.54 -4.60
N GLN A 104 -14.80 4.38 -5.45
CA GLN A 104 -13.95 3.20 -5.43
C GLN A 104 -13.09 3.13 -4.17
N ALA A 105 -12.65 4.28 -3.65
CA ALA A 105 -11.94 4.31 -2.38
C ALA A 105 -12.82 3.84 -1.22
N ALA A 106 -14.11 4.19 -1.21
CA ALA A 106 -15.05 3.76 -0.18
C ALA A 106 -15.26 2.24 -0.22
N GLU A 107 -15.56 1.68 -1.40
CA GLU A 107 -15.72 0.23 -1.58
C GLU A 107 -14.49 -0.56 -1.10
N VAL A 108 -13.30 -0.11 -1.49
CA VAL A 108 -12.02 -0.74 -1.09
C VAL A 108 -11.76 -0.60 0.42
N LEU A 109 -12.20 0.48 1.06
CA LEU A 109 -12.05 0.66 2.51
C LEU A 109 -13.00 -0.24 3.29
N GLU A 110 -14.23 -0.44 2.83
CA GLU A 110 -15.18 -1.37 3.44
C GLU A 110 -14.62 -2.80 3.45
N GLU A 111 -14.14 -3.28 2.29
CA GLU A 111 -13.48 -4.59 2.20
C GLU A 111 -12.24 -4.68 3.12
N ALA A 112 -11.45 -3.60 3.20
CA ALA A 112 -10.29 -3.56 4.08
C ALA A 112 -10.69 -3.68 5.56
N ILE A 113 -11.77 -3.02 5.99
CA ILE A 113 -12.26 -3.06 7.37
C ILE A 113 -12.70 -4.47 7.73
N ASP A 114 -13.50 -5.11 6.87
CA ASP A 114 -14.02 -6.46 7.12
C ASP A 114 -12.88 -7.47 7.33
N ILE A 115 -11.87 -7.44 6.46
CA ILE A 115 -10.70 -8.32 6.58
C ILE A 115 -9.91 -8.02 7.86
N LEU A 116 -9.70 -6.74 8.18
CA LEU A 116 -8.90 -6.36 9.34
C LEU A 116 -9.62 -6.67 10.65
N ASP A 117 -10.94 -6.52 10.72
CA ASP A 117 -11.74 -6.89 11.88
C ASP A 117 -11.75 -8.40 12.09
N ALA A 118 -11.99 -9.19 11.03
CA ALA A 118 -11.92 -10.64 11.08
C ALA A 118 -10.54 -11.14 11.54
N ALA A 119 -9.47 -10.43 11.19
CA ALA A 119 -8.09 -10.72 11.62
C ALA A 119 -7.72 -10.17 13.01
N GLY A 120 -8.65 -9.54 13.74
CA GLY A 120 -8.41 -8.93 15.04
C GLY A 120 -7.43 -7.75 15.00
N ARG A 121 -7.31 -7.05 13.86
CA ARG A 121 -6.45 -5.88 13.65
C ARG A 121 -7.19 -4.56 13.86
N GLY A 122 -7.81 -4.42 15.03
CA GLY A 122 -8.61 -3.25 15.40
C GLY A 122 -7.96 -1.88 15.12
N PRO A 123 -6.68 -1.64 15.48
CA PRO A 123 -6.02 -0.37 15.18
C PRO A 123 -5.86 -0.06 13.68
N ASP A 124 -5.70 -1.08 12.84
CA ASP A 124 -5.59 -0.88 11.40
C ASP A 124 -6.97 -0.74 10.75
N ALA A 125 -7.97 -1.49 11.23
CA ALA A 125 -9.38 -1.30 10.84
C ALA A 125 -9.85 0.12 11.17
N GLU A 126 -9.49 0.66 12.35
CA GLU A 126 -9.90 2.01 12.74
C GLU A 126 -9.27 3.10 11.87
N LYS A 127 -8.03 2.91 11.39
CA LYS A 127 -7.45 3.82 10.38
C LYS A 127 -8.26 3.81 9.09
N ALA A 128 -8.69 2.63 8.63
CA ALA A 128 -9.52 2.51 7.44
C ALA A 128 -10.90 3.17 7.65
N ARG A 129 -11.56 2.95 8.80
CA ARG A 129 -12.82 3.65 9.15
C ARG A 129 -12.66 5.16 9.21
N SER A 130 -11.54 5.64 9.74
CA SER A 130 -11.26 7.08 9.78
C SER A 130 -11.18 7.68 8.38
N MET A 131 -10.51 6.98 7.45
CA MET A 131 -10.47 7.38 6.04
C MET A 131 -11.89 7.40 5.44
N LEU A 132 -12.67 6.33 5.65
CA LEU A 132 -14.02 6.18 5.09
C LEU A 132 -14.95 7.31 5.56
N ARG A 133 -14.97 7.62 6.87
CA ARG A 133 -15.74 8.75 7.43
C ARG A 133 -15.32 10.10 6.84
N GLY A 134 -14.06 10.24 6.44
CA GLY A 134 -13.58 11.44 5.75
C GLY A 134 -14.17 11.61 4.34
N LEU A 135 -14.42 10.50 3.64
CA LEU A 135 -15.04 10.51 2.30
C LEU A 135 -16.51 10.92 2.37
N ASP A 136 -17.27 10.36 3.32
CA ASP A 136 -18.70 10.67 3.47
C ASP A 136 -18.94 12.13 3.82
N ARG A 137 -18.08 12.73 4.66
CA ARG A 137 -18.13 14.17 4.94
C ARG A 137 -17.86 15.02 3.70
N SER A 138 -16.96 14.57 2.83
CA SER A 138 -16.63 15.29 1.59
C SER A 138 -17.77 15.22 0.57
N ARG A 139 -18.53 14.12 0.54
CA ARG A 139 -19.73 13.97 -0.29
C ARG A 139 -20.92 14.79 0.17
N LEU A 140 -21.05 15.06 1.48
CA LEU A 140 -22.16 15.86 2.04
C LEU A 140 -21.97 17.38 1.89
N LEU A 141 -20.77 17.83 1.53
CA LEU A 141 -20.40 19.25 1.43
C LEU A 141 -20.23 19.75 -0.02
N GLY A 142 -20.35 18.88 -1.02
CA GLY A 142 -20.31 19.20 -2.45
C GLY A 142 -21.69 19.16 -3.07
#